data_AF-A0A932JHL0-F1
#
_entry.id   AF-A0A932JHL0-F1
#
_cell.length_a   1.000
_cell.length_b   1.000
_cell.length_c   1.000
_cell.angle_alpha   90.00
_cell.angle_beta   90.00
_cell.angle_gamma   90.00
#
_symmetry.space_group_name_H-M   'P 1'
#
loop_
_entity.id
_entity.type
_entity.pdbx_description
1 polymer ?
#
loop_
_entity_poly.entity_id
_entity_poly.type
_entity_poly.pdbx_seq_one_letter_code
_entity_poly.pdbx_strand_id
1 'polypeptide(L)'
;MRESRTSLSEVHRTVNIPLGVRGWKKILAFFGPAYLISVGYMDPGNWATDMEGGSRFGYQLIWVLIMSNLMAVLLQTLSARLGIVSGKDLAQACRDSYPRPVALALWVLAEIAIAACDLAEVIGTAIGLNLLFGIPLIYGVLITGKQHSVK
;
A
#
# COMPACT_ATOMS: atom_id res chain seq x y z
N MET A 1 -18.62 -18.65 21.80
CA MET A 1 -17.58 -19.06 20.83
C MET A 1 -17.36 -17.90 19.87
N ARG A 2 -16.27 -17.13 19.99
CA ARG A 2 -15.93 -16.06 19.03
C ARG A 2 -15.15 -16.71 17.89
N GLU A 3 -15.75 -16.77 16.70
CA GLU A 3 -15.04 -17.17 15.48
C GLU A 3 -13.78 -16.30 15.31
N SER A 4 -12.61 -16.93 15.31
CA SER A 4 -11.37 -16.28 14.89
C SER A 4 -11.44 -16.07 13.37
N ARG A 5 -12.07 -14.98 12.93
CA ARG A 5 -12.04 -14.56 11.53
C ARG A 5 -10.57 -14.30 11.16
N THR A 6 -9.97 -15.18 10.40
CA THR A 6 -8.59 -15.06 9.91
C THR A 6 -8.50 -13.88 8.95
N SER A 7 -7.41 -13.12 9.00
CA SER A 7 -7.17 -12.01 8.08
C SER A 7 -7.00 -12.53 6.65
N LEU A 8 -7.69 -11.93 5.67
CA LEU A 8 -7.69 -12.35 4.25
C LEU A 8 -8.12 -13.80 4.06
N SER A 9 -9.30 -14.21 4.57
CA SER A 9 -9.77 -15.62 4.55
C SER A 9 -9.73 -16.32 3.19
N GLU A 10 -9.79 -15.57 2.08
CA GLU A 10 -9.72 -16.10 0.72
C GLU A 10 -8.30 -16.44 0.25
N VAL A 11 -7.27 -15.77 0.80
CA VAL A 11 -5.86 -15.92 0.38
C VAL A 11 -4.93 -16.24 1.56
N HIS A 12 -5.49 -16.51 2.74
CA HIS A 12 -4.75 -16.76 3.96
C HIS A 12 -3.92 -18.06 3.83
N ARG A 13 -2.59 -17.93 3.85
CA ARG A 13 -1.63 -19.04 3.70
C ARG A 13 -1.72 -19.82 2.37
N THR A 14 -2.19 -19.19 1.30
CA THR A 14 -2.30 -19.87 -0.02
C THR A 14 -0.93 -20.26 -0.59
N VAL A 15 0.13 -19.50 -0.29
CA VAL A 15 1.49 -19.85 -0.71
C VAL A 15 2.11 -20.80 0.31
N ASN A 16 1.98 -22.09 0.06
CA ASN A 16 2.62 -23.13 0.86
C ASN A 16 4.09 -23.25 0.43
N ILE A 17 5.02 -22.80 1.28
CA ILE A 17 6.46 -22.81 0.97
C ILE A 17 6.96 -24.25 1.20
N PRO A 18 7.39 -24.99 0.17
CA PRO A 18 7.83 -26.36 0.37
C PRO A 18 9.02 -26.40 1.35
N LEU A 19 8.93 -27.26 2.37
CA LEU A 19 10.03 -27.53 3.29
C LEU A 19 11.16 -28.21 2.49
N GLY A 20 12.20 -27.46 2.11
CA GLY A 20 13.37 -27.99 1.39
C GLY A 20 13.92 -27.11 0.26
N VAL A 21 13.19 -26.08 -0.19
CA VAL A 21 13.71 -25.14 -1.19
C VAL A 21 14.68 -24.13 -0.55
N ARG A 22 15.97 -24.22 -0.91
CA ARG A 22 17.02 -23.26 -0.56
C ARG A 22 17.22 -22.20 -1.65
N GLY A 23 17.58 -20.99 -1.25
CA GLY A 23 18.00 -19.91 -2.16
C GLY A 23 16.84 -19.21 -2.89
N TRP A 24 17.01 -19.01 -4.19
CA TRP A 24 16.25 -18.08 -5.02
C TRP A 24 14.77 -18.46 -5.18
N LYS A 25 14.45 -19.76 -5.18
CA LYS A 25 13.05 -20.26 -5.24
C LYS A 25 12.24 -19.88 -4.00
N LYS A 26 12.87 -19.75 -2.84
CA LYS A 26 12.21 -19.29 -1.61
C LYS A 26 11.94 -17.80 -1.67
N ILE A 27 12.88 -17.01 -2.21
CA ILE A 27 12.73 -15.56 -2.40
C ILE A 27 11.58 -15.27 -3.38
N LEU A 28 11.48 -16.02 -4.47
CA LEU A 28 10.40 -15.87 -5.46
C LEU A 28 9.00 -16.08 -4.86
N ALA A 29 8.84 -16.96 -3.87
CA ALA A 29 7.56 -17.18 -3.19
C ALA A 29 7.10 -15.95 -2.37
N PHE A 30 8.04 -15.11 -1.89
CA PHE A 30 7.73 -13.88 -1.17
C PHE A 30 7.66 -12.64 -2.08
N PHE A 31 7.95 -12.79 -3.37
CA PHE A 31 8.00 -11.69 -4.31
C PHE A 31 6.61 -11.09 -4.57
N GLY A 32 5.55 -11.91 -4.59
CA GLY A 32 4.17 -11.45 -4.81
C GLY A 32 3.71 -10.43 -3.76
N PRO A 33 3.71 -10.78 -2.46
CA PRO A 33 3.37 -9.84 -1.39
C PRO A 33 4.28 -8.61 -1.34
N ALA A 34 5.59 -8.79 -1.59
CA ALA A 34 6.54 -7.67 -1.61
C ALA A 34 6.23 -6.70 -2.76
N TYR A 35 5.92 -7.20 -3.96
CA TYR A 35 5.58 -6.40 -5.12
C TYR A 35 4.30 -5.59 -4.91
N LEU A 36 3.24 -6.19 -4.36
CA LEU A 36 1.98 -5.50 -4.07
C LEU A 36 2.18 -4.30 -3.14
N ILE A 37 3.06 -4.44 -2.15
CA ILE A 37 3.41 -3.36 -1.24
C ILE A 37 4.24 -2.29 -1.96
N SER A 38 5.24 -2.69 -2.75
CA SER A 38 6.14 -1.76 -3.44
C SER A 38 5.42 -0.89 -4.48
N VAL A 39 4.41 -1.42 -5.18
CA VAL A 39 3.61 -0.63 -6.14
C VAL A 39 2.88 0.51 -5.44
N GLY A 40 2.38 0.29 -4.21
CA GLY A 40 1.72 1.35 -3.42
C GLY A 40 2.62 2.50 -2.99
N TYR A 41 3.95 2.31 -2.94
CA TYR A 41 4.93 3.38 -2.67
C TYR A 41 5.32 4.16 -3.92
N MET A 42 4.95 3.66 -5.10
CA MET A 42 5.18 4.30 -6.40
C MET A 42 3.91 4.97 -6.92
N ASP A 43 3.16 5.60 -6.03
CA ASP A 43 1.92 6.29 -6.36
C ASP A 43 2.20 7.64 -7.03
N PRO A 44 1.32 8.10 -7.94
CA PRO A 44 1.47 9.40 -8.60
C PRO A 44 1.47 10.60 -7.64
N GLY A 45 0.88 10.44 -6.45
CA GLY A 45 0.82 11.49 -5.43
C GLY A 45 2.20 11.83 -4.87
N ASN A 46 3.02 10.82 -4.62
CA ASN A 46 4.40 11.01 -4.18
C ASN A 46 5.26 11.72 -5.24
N TRP A 47 5.07 11.38 -6.52
CA TRP A 47 5.84 11.98 -7.63
C TRP A 47 5.65 13.49 -7.74
N ALA A 48 4.43 13.99 -7.54
CA ALA A 48 4.15 15.42 -7.60
C ALA A 48 4.96 16.20 -6.54
N THR A 49 5.04 15.67 -5.32
CA THR A 49 5.78 16.29 -4.22
C THR A 49 7.29 16.21 -4.45
N ASP A 50 7.79 15.07 -4.92
CA ASP A 50 9.21 14.89 -5.23
C ASP A 50 9.67 15.79 -6.39
N MET A 51 8.82 15.97 -7.42
CA MET A 51 9.09 16.87 -8.55
C MET A 51 9.06 18.34 -8.12
N GLU A 52 8.09 18.75 -7.30
CA GLU A 52 8.06 20.12 -6.76
C GLU A 52 9.27 20.38 -5.85
N GLY A 53 9.59 19.44 -4.97
CA GLY A 53 10.75 19.51 -4.08
C GLY A 53 12.07 19.59 -4.87
N GLY A 54 12.24 18.77 -5.89
CA GLY A 54 13.40 18.80 -6.78
C GLY A 54 13.50 20.08 -7.61
N SER A 55 12.37 20.63 -8.07
CA SER A 55 12.34 21.89 -8.83
C SER A 55 12.72 23.10 -7.97
N ARG A 56 12.33 23.13 -6.68
CA ARG A 56 12.62 24.24 -5.77
C ARG A 56 13.96 24.13 -5.04
N PHE A 57 14.34 22.93 -4.62
CA PHE A 57 15.50 22.69 -3.74
C PHE A 57 16.62 21.85 -4.40
N GLY A 58 16.45 21.46 -5.66
CA GLY A 58 17.42 20.63 -6.38
C GLY A 58 17.72 19.34 -5.64
N TYR A 59 19.01 19.02 -5.49
CA TYR A 59 19.47 17.78 -4.86
C TYR A 59 19.54 17.82 -3.33
N GLN A 60 19.18 18.93 -2.70
CA GLN A 60 19.30 19.09 -1.24
C GLN A 60 18.38 18.16 -0.44
N LEU A 61 17.28 17.68 -1.05
CA LEU A 61 16.28 16.83 -0.40
C LEU A 61 16.55 15.33 -0.56
N ILE A 62 17.56 14.90 -1.33
CA ILE A 62 17.85 13.47 -1.55
C ILE A 62 18.11 12.74 -0.24
N TRP A 63 18.81 13.36 0.72
CA TRP A 63 19.08 12.70 2.01
C TRP A 63 17.79 12.45 2.80
N VAL A 64 16.80 13.36 2.70
CA VAL A 64 15.48 13.20 3.35
C VAL A 64 14.73 12.05 2.70
N LEU A 65 14.78 11.95 1.37
CA LEU A 65 14.15 10.87 0.61
C LEU A 65 14.74 9.50 0.98
N ILE A 66 16.06 9.41 1.16
CA ILE A 66 16.74 8.20 1.63
C ILE A 66 16.29 7.83 3.06
N MET A 67 16.25 8.81 3.97
CA MET A 67 15.79 8.58 5.34
C MET A 67 14.33 8.14 5.41
N SER A 68 13.46 8.72 4.58
CA SER A 68 12.05 8.34 4.46
C SER A 68 11.90 6.89 4.01
N ASN A 69 12.63 6.49 2.95
CA ASN A 69 12.64 5.11 2.46
C ASN A 69 13.17 4.11 3.50
N LEU A 70 14.19 4.48 4.28
CA LEU A 70 14.70 3.62 5.35
C LEU A 70 13.66 3.39 6.44
N MET A 71 12.94 4.45 6.83
CA MET A 71 11.84 4.35 7.80
C MET A 71 10.69 3.46 7.27
N ALA A 72 10.32 3.63 6.00
CA ALA A 72 9.32 2.81 5.34
C ALA A 72 9.67 1.31 5.40
N VAL A 73 10.90 0.94 5.04
CA VAL A 73 11.38 -0.45 5.10
C VAL A 73 11.32 -1.00 6.53
N LEU A 74 11.70 -0.19 7.52
CA LEU A 74 11.64 -0.58 8.93
C LEU A 74 10.20 -0.87 9.38
N LEU A 75 9.27 0.05 9.10
CA LEU A 75 7.85 -0.10 9.47
C LEU A 75 7.19 -1.27 8.74
N GLN A 76 7.51 -1.47 7.45
CA GLN A 76 7.01 -2.59 6.66
C GLN A 76 7.50 -3.92 7.23
N THR A 77 8.77 -3.99 7.61
CA THR A 77 9.38 -5.19 8.19
C THR A 77 8.75 -5.54 9.54
N LEU A 78 8.47 -4.54 10.38
CA LEU A 78 7.78 -4.75 11.66
C LEU A 78 6.35 -5.24 11.45
N SER A 79 5.60 -4.64 10.51
CA SER A 79 4.23 -5.04 10.17
C SER A 79 4.18 -6.48 9.61
N ALA A 80 5.13 -6.83 8.73
CA ALA A 80 5.26 -8.18 8.20
C ALA A 80 5.60 -9.19 9.31
N ARG A 81 6.55 -8.87 10.20
CA ARG A 81 6.90 -9.73 11.35
C ARG A 81 5.72 -9.94 12.29
N LEU A 82 4.92 -8.91 12.56
CA LEU A 82 3.70 -9.02 13.36
C LEU A 82 2.72 -10.02 12.72
N GLY A 83 2.46 -9.89 11.41
CA GLY A 83 1.57 -10.79 10.67
C GLY A 83 2.06 -12.24 10.64
N ILE A 84 3.38 -12.45 10.46
CA ILE A 84 3.99 -13.78 10.42
C ILE A 84 3.96 -14.45 11.81
N VAL A 85 4.31 -13.72 12.87
CA VAL A 85 4.42 -14.29 14.23
C VAL A 85 3.06 -14.46 14.90
N SER A 86 2.20 -13.44 14.81
CA SER A 86 0.90 -13.45 15.49
C SER A 86 -0.20 -14.12 14.67
N GLY A 87 0.00 -14.30 13.36
CA GLY A 87 -1.02 -14.82 12.44
C GLY A 87 -2.23 -13.89 12.25
N LYS A 88 -2.11 -12.63 12.70
CA LYS A 88 -3.16 -11.61 12.70
C LYS A 88 -2.70 -10.42 11.90
N ASP A 89 -3.62 -9.75 11.22
CA ASP A 89 -3.33 -8.45 10.61
C ASP A 89 -3.16 -7.34 11.67
N LEU A 90 -2.58 -6.21 11.26
CA LEU A 90 -2.35 -5.07 12.15
C LEU A 90 -3.67 -4.53 12.74
N ALA A 91 -4.75 -4.55 11.98
CA ALA A 91 -6.05 -4.04 12.43
C ALA A 91 -6.67 -4.95 13.51
N GLN A 92 -6.52 -6.27 13.39
CA GLN A 92 -6.90 -7.27 14.38
C GLN A 92 -6.06 -7.12 15.65
N ALA A 93 -4.74 -6.95 15.52
CA ALA A 93 -3.86 -6.71 16.66
C ALA A 93 -4.20 -5.41 17.40
N CYS A 94 -4.49 -4.33 16.68
CA CYS A 94 -4.96 -3.06 17.25
C CYS A 94 -6.32 -3.22 17.94
N ARG A 95 -7.28 -3.91 17.31
CA ARG A 95 -8.61 -4.15 17.90
C ARG A 95 -8.56 -5.00 19.18
N ASP A 96 -7.63 -5.95 19.26
CA ASP A 96 -7.45 -6.80 20.43
C ASP A 96 -6.70 -6.08 21.56
N SER A 97 -5.84 -5.11 21.25
CA SER A 97 -4.97 -4.42 22.22
C SER A 97 -5.58 -3.11 22.76
N TYR A 98 -6.46 -2.46 22.00
CA TYR A 98 -7.04 -1.16 22.36
C TYR A 98 -8.53 -1.22 22.71
N PRO A 99 -9.03 -0.28 23.55
CA PRO A 99 -10.45 -0.17 23.82
C PRO A 99 -11.24 0.20 22.56
N ARG A 100 -12.49 -0.28 22.46
CA ARG A 100 -13.40 -0.10 21.32
C ARG A 100 -13.44 1.30 20.67
N PRO A 101 -13.53 2.42 21.41
CA PRO A 101 -13.54 3.75 20.79
C PRO A 101 -12.24 4.07 20.02
N VAL A 102 -11.08 3.65 20.54
CA VAL A 102 -9.79 3.88 19.88
C VAL A 102 -9.67 3.01 18.63
N ALA A 103 -10.09 1.74 18.71
CA ALA A 103 -10.11 0.85 17.55
C ALA A 103 -11.04 1.36 16.43
N LEU A 104 -12.18 1.97 16.78
CA LEU A 104 -13.09 2.60 15.82
C LEU A 104 -12.46 3.83 15.17
N ALA A 105 -11.80 4.70 15.95
CA ALA A 105 -11.11 5.86 15.43
C ALA A 105 -9.98 5.48 14.46
N LEU A 106 -9.17 4.46 14.83
CA LEU A 106 -8.13 3.92 13.94
C LEU A 106 -8.72 3.34 12.64
N TRP A 107 -9.87 2.69 12.72
CA TRP A 107 -10.57 2.18 11.54
C TRP A 107 -11.04 3.32 10.61
N VAL A 108 -11.66 4.37 11.15
CA VAL A 108 -12.07 5.54 10.36
C VAL A 108 -10.87 6.22 9.71
N LEU A 109 -9.77 6.39 10.44
CA LEU A 109 -8.54 6.98 9.88
C LEU A 109 -7.97 6.13 8.75
N ALA A 110 -7.99 4.81 8.88
CA ALA A 110 -7.54 3.90 7.83
C ALA A 110 -8.42 4.00 6.57
N GLU A 111 -9.75 4.12 6.74
CA GLU A 111 -10.70 4.29 5.64
C GLU A 111 -10.48 5.61 4.89
N ILE A 112 -10.24 6.70 5.62
CA ILE A 112 -9.91 8.00 5.02
C ILE A 112 -8.57 7.92 4.28
N ALA A 113 -7.57 7.25 4.85
CA ALA A 113 -6.25 7.10 4.23
C ALA A 113 -6.30 6.32 2.91
N ILE A 114 -7.04 5.22 2.86
CA ILE A 114 -7.18 4.44 1.61
C ILE A 114 -7.99 5.20 0.56
N ALA A 115 -9.04 5.93 0.96
CA ALA A 115 -9.80 6.78 0.05
C ALA A 115 -8.95 7.93 -0.54
N ALA A 116 -8.08 8.52 0.28
CA ALA A 116 -7.14 9.55 -0.19
C ALA A 116 -6.10 8.97 -1.18
N CYS A 117 -5.62 7.75 -0.94
CA CYS A 117 -4.70 7.05 -1.84
C CYS A 117 -5.36 6.76 -3.21
N ASP A 118 -6.58 6.23 -3.20
CA ASP A 118 -7.35 5.95 -4.43
C ASP A 118 -7.61 7.26 -5.22
N LEU A 119 -7.94 8.36 -4.53
CA LEU A 119 -8.11 9.67 -5.16
C LEU A 119 -6.81 10.14 -5.86
N ALA A 120 -5.65 9.99 -5.22
CA ALA A 120 -4.37 10.36 -5.81
C ALA A 120 -4.04 9.51 -7.04
N GLU A 121 -4.34 8.22 -7.01
CA GLU A 121 -4.17 7.31 -8.15
C GLU A 121 -5.08 7.70 -9.34
N VAL A 122 -6.35 8.02 -9.07
CA VAL A 122 -7.30 8.46 -10.10
C VAL A 122 -6.87 9.78 -10.74
N ILE A 123 -6.42 10.75 -9.94
CA ILE A 123 -5.96 12.05 -10.46
C ILE A 123 -4.68 11.87 -11.28
N GLY A 124 -3.71 11.11 -10.76
CA GLY A 124 -2.45 10.85 -11.45
C GLY A 124 -2.64 10.13 -12.78
N THR A 125 -3.50 9.11 -12.82
CA THR A 125 -3.83 8.40 -14.06
C THR A 125 -4.56 9.31 -15.06
N ALA A 126 -5.50 10.15 -14.62
CA ALA A 126 -6.20 11.10 -15.48
C ALA A 126 -5.24 12.14 -16.09
N ILE A 127 -4.29 12.68 -15.31
CA ILE A 127 -3.26 13.59 -15.80
C ILE A 127 -2.30 12.87 -16.77
N GLY A 128 -1.88 11.65 -16.45
CA GLY A 128 -1.04 10.83 -17.32
C GLY A 128 -1.67 10.54 -18.68
N LEU A 129 -2.96 10.17 -18.69
CA LEU A 129 -3.73 9.96 -19.92
C LEU A 129 -3.91 11.26 -20.73
N ASN A 130 -4.10 12.39 -20.04
CA ASN A 130 -4.18 13.70 -20.70
C ASN A 130 -2.86 14.07 -21.38
N LEU A 131 -1.72 13.83 -20.73
CA LEU A 131 -0.39 14.09 -21.29
C LEU A 131 -0.03 13.14 -22.45
N LEU A 132 -0.38 11.85 -22.34
CA LEU A 132 0.02 10.84 -23.32
C LEU A 132 -0.85 10.85 -24.59
N PHE A 133 -2.15 11.08 -24.45
CA PHE A 133 -3.12 10.96 -25.54
C PHE A 133 -3.89 12.25 -25.83
N GLY A 134 -3.67 13.33 -25.08
CA GLY A 134 -4.41 14.59 -25.24
C GLY A 134 -5.89 14.49 -24.84
N ILE A 135 -6.28 13.41 -24.16
CA ILE A 135 -7.68 13.14 -23.80
C ILE A 135 -8.12 14.12 -22.69
N PRO A 136 -9.26 14.82 -22.81
CA PRO A 136 -9.73 15.73 -21.78
C PRO A 136 -9.96 15.01 -20.44
N LEU A 137 -9.59 15.66 -19.33
CA LEU A 137 -9.63 15.10 -17.96
C LEU A 137 -10.96 14.41 -17.61
N ILE A 138 -12.09 14.95 -18.09
CA ILE A 138 -13.43 14.37 -17.87
C ILE A 138 -13.55 12.95 -18.45
N TYR A 139 -12.99 12.70 -19.63
CA TYR A 139 -12.98 11.36 -20.23
C TYR A 139 -11.96 10.45 -19.55
N GLY A 140 -10.81 10.99 -19.11
CA GLY A 140 -9.84 10.25 -18.31
C GLY A 140 -10.43 9.74 -17.00
N VAL A 141 -11.11 10.61 -16.24
CA VAL A 141 -11.79 10.27 -14.98
C VAL A 141 -12.96 9.31 -15.22
N LEU A 142 -13.71 9.44 -16.32
CA LEU A 142 -14.79 8.50 -16.66
C LEU A 142 -14.26 7.09 -16.99
N ILE A 143 -13.10 6.98 -17.63
CA ILE A 143 -12.45 5.69 -17.94
C ILE A 143 -11.88 5.07 -16.65
N THR A 144 -11.17 5.85 -15.84
CA THR A 144 -10.64 5.37 -14.55
C THR A 144 -11.76 5.05 -13.55
N GLY A 145 -12.85 5.82 -13.56
CA GLY A 145 -14.05 5.55 -12.75
C GLY A 145 -14.77 4.26 -13.13
N LYS A 146 -14.71 3.84 -14.40
CA LYS A 146 -15.23 2.50 -14.81
C LYS A 146 -14.38 1.35 -14.27
N GLN A 147 -13.10 1.55 -13.95
CA GLN A 147 -12.28 0.59 -13.22
C GLN A 147 -12.86 0.32 -11.81
N HIS A 148 -13.48 1.33 -11.20
CA HIS A 148 -14.06 1.27 -9.85
C HIS A 148 -15.40 0.50 -9.79
N SER A 149 -16.08 0.31 -10.93
CA SER A 149 -17.36 -0.44 -10.99
C SER A 149 -17.19 -1.96 -11.13
N VAL A 150 -15.94 -2.47 -11.15
CA VAL A 150 -15.59 -3.89 -11.34
C VAL A 150 -14.81 -4.47 -10.15
N LYS A 151 -14.51 -3.68 -9.12
CA LYS A 151 -14.05 -4.19 -7.82
C LYS A 151 -15.25 -4.47 -6.93
#